data_AF-A0A954YKS5-F1
#
_entry.id   AF-A0A954YKS5-F1
#
_cell.length_a   1.000
_cell.length_b   1.000
_cell.length_c   1.000
_cell.angle_alpha   90.00
_cell.angle_beta   90.00
_cell.angle_gamma   90.00
#
_symmetry.space_group_name_H-M   'P 1'
#
loop_
_entity.id
_entity.type
_entity.pdbx_description
1 polymer ?
#
loop_
_entity_poly.entity_id
_entity_poly.type
_entity_poly.pdbx_seq_one_letter_code
_entity_poly.pdbx_strand_id
1 'polypeptide(L)'
;SAPVRISPGVSTQDLLEKLARGEIGLEEATRKLAEAEKRREGLYCRVSQKGAISVYGLQRMPVTLYVEQWERLLNFADDVREFAKENGDELKRKA
;
A
#
# COMPACT_ATOMS: atom_id res chain seq x y z
N SER A 1 17.46 4.63 2.75
CA SER A 1 16.05 4.63 2.32
C SER A 1 15.62 3.18 2.16
N ALA A 2 14.62 2.71 2.91
CA ALA A 2 14.14 1.33 2.74
C ALA A 2 13.41 1.22 1.38
N PRO A 3 13.58 0.13 0.62
CA PRO A 3 12.90 -0.02 -0.66
C PRO A 3 11.39 -0.03 -0.43
N VAL A 4 10.66 0.77 -1.20
CA VAL A 4 9.19 0.67 -1.31
C VAL A 4 8.90 -0.79 -1.64
N ARG A 5 8.21 -1.51 -0.74
CA ARG A 5 7.87 -2.91 -0.94
C ARG A 5 6.82 -3.01 -2.04
N ILE A 6 7.26 -3.01 -3.30
CA ILE A 6 6.46 -3.44 -4.44
C ILE A 6 6.37 -4.96 -4.32
N SER A 7 5.42 -5.43 -3.52
CA SER A 7 5.16 -6.86 -3.40
C SER A 7 4.29 -7.27 -4.59
N PRO A 8 4.74 -8.18 -5.47
CA PRO A 8 3.81 -9.02 -6.20
C PRO A 8 3.18 -9.94 -5.14
N GLY A 9 2.17 -9.42 -4.44
CA GLY A 9 1.49 -10.19 -3.42
C GLY A 9 0.85 -11.38 -4.11
N VAL A 10 1.23 -12.60 -3.74
CA VAL A 10 0.51 -13.82 -4.13
C VAL A 10 -0.96 -13.54 -3.87
N SER A 11 -1.77 -13.57 -4.93
CA SER A 11 -3.15 -13.13 -4.79
C SER A 11 -3.88 -14.13 -3.89
N THR A 12 -4.84 -13.66 -3.09
CA THR A 12 -5.68 -14.57 -2.30
C THR A 12 -6.36 -15.60 -3.20
N GLN A 13 -6.69 -15.20 -4.43
CA GLN A 13 -7.24 -16.08 -5.45
C GLN A 13 -6.23 -17.17 -5.86
N ASP A 14 -4.96 -16.85 -6.08
CA ASP A 14 -3.93 -17.83 -6.45
C ASP A 14 -3.71 -18.86 -5.33
N LEU A 15 -3.75 -18.43 -4.07
CA LEU A 15 -3.63 -19.34 -2.92
C LEU A 15 -4.84 -20.27 -2.81
N LEU A 16 -6.05 -19.75 -3.05
CA LEU A 16 -7.27 -20.55 -3.03
C LEU A 16 -7.29 -21.56 -4.19
N GLU A 17 -6.84 -21.19 -5.38
CA GLU A 17 -6.73 -22.11 -6.51
C GLU A 17 -5.71 -23.22 -6.25
N LYS A 18 -4.55 -22.91 -5.66
CA LYS A 18 -3.55 -23.91 -5.28
C LYS A 18 -4.04 -24.86 -4.20
N LEU A 19 -4.80 -24.34 -3.23
CA LEU A 19 -5.44 -25.14 -2.20
C LEU A 19 -6.48 -26.08 -2.82
N ALA A 20 -7.31 -25.58 -3.74
CA ALA A 20 -8.32 -26.36 -4.45
C ALA A 20 -7.71 -27.47 -5.33
N ARG A 21 -6.53 -27.23 -5.90
CA ARG A 21 -5.77 -28.24 -6.67
C ARG A 21 -4.95 -29.19 -5.81
N GLY A 22 -4.92 -29.02 -4.48
CA GLY A 22 -4.13 -29.83 -3.56
C GLY A 22 -2.62 -29.60 -3.67
N GLU A 23 -2.17 -28.55 -4.36
CA GLU A 23 -0.75 -28.18 -4.47
C GLU A 23 -0.18 -27.66 -3.15
N ILE A 24 -1.05 -27.11 -2.30
CA ILE A 24 -0.72 -26.65 -0.95
C ILE A 24 -1.77 -27.13 0.05
N GLY A 25 -1.36 -27.41 1.29
CA GLY A 25 -2.27 -27.73 2.38
C GLY A 25 -2.90 -26.49 3.03
N LEU A 26 -3.98 -26.71 3.79
CA LEU A 26 -4.71 -25.65 4.51
C LEU A 26 -3.79 -24.83 5.44
N GLU A 27 -2.92 -25.50 6.20
CA GLU A 27 -1.97 -24.81 7.10
C GLU A 27 -1.01 -23.89 6.35
N GLU A 28 -0.49 -24.35 5.21
CA GLU A 28 0.42 -23.55 4.40
C GLU A 28 -0.30 -22.37 3.75
N ALA A 29 -1.53 -22.56 3.28
CA ALA A 29 -2.37 -21.49 2.76
C ALA A 29 -2.65 -20.42 3.82
N THR A 30 -3.03 -20.83 5.04
CA THR A 30 -3.28 -19.92 6.17
C THR A 30 -2.02 -19.16 6.57
N ARG A 31 -0.86 -19.82 6.63
CA ARG A 31 0.43 -19.16 6.91
C ARG A 31 0.76 -18.10 5.87
N LYS A 32 0.59 -18.41 4.58
CA LYS A 32 0.86 -17.47 3.48
C LYS A 32 -0.10 -16.28 3.48
N LEU A 33 -1.37 -16.50 3.82
CA LEU A 33 -2.36 -15.42 4.01
C LEU A 33 -1.97 -14.51 5.18
N ALA A 34 -1.65 -15.08 6.34
CA ALA A 34 -1.24 -14.32 7.51
C ALA A 34 0.06 -13.53 7.28
N GLU A 35 1.04 -14.09 6.55
CA GLU A 35 2.23 -13.35 6.12
C GLU A 35 1.88 -12.22 5.17
N ALA A 36 0.98 -12.45 4.20
CA ALA A 36 0.54 -11.42 3.28
C ALA A 36 -0.21 -10.28 3.99
N GLU A 37 -0.92 -10.57 5.08
CA GLU A 37 -1.55 -9.58 5.95
C GLU A 37 -0.54 -8.83 6.82
N LYS A 38 0.41 -9.52 7.47
CA LYS A 38 1.50 -8.87 8.21
C LYS A 38 2.36 -7.97 7.33
N ARG A 39 2.59 -8.35 6.07
CA ARG A 39 3.29 -7.51 5.09
C ARG A 39 2.52 -6.24 4.70
N ARG A 40 1.23 -6.13 5.03
CA ARG A 40 0.41 -4.91 4.86
C ARG A 40 0.50 -3.95 6.05
N GLU A 41 1.31 -4.25 7.06
CA GLU A 41 1.67 -3.25 8.08
C GLU A 41 2.50 -2.15 7.42
N GLY A 42 1.91 -0.95 7.30
CA GLY A 42 2.52 0.22 6.67
C GLY A 42 1.94 0.57 5.29
N LEU A 43 2.56 1.55 4.63
CA LEU A 43 2.13 2.00 3.31
C LEU A 43 2.47 0.97 2.24
N TYR A 44 1.52 0.65 1.36
CA TYR A 44 1.75 -0.22 0.21
C TYR A 44 0.99 0.25 -1.03
N CYS A 45 1.51 -0.07 -2.22
CA CYS A 45 0.98 0.40 -3.49
C CYS A 45 0.33 -0.73 -4.30
N ARG A 46 -0.69 -0.40 -5.09
CA ARG A 46 -1.22 -1.24 -6.17
C ARG A 46 -1.52 -0.40 -7.41
N VAL A 47 -1.40 -1.01 -8.58
CA VAL A 47 -1.94 -0.44 -9.83
C VAL A 47 -3.43 -0.77 -9.89
N SER A 48 -4.26 0.24 -10.10
CA SER A 48 -5.70 0.07 -10.24
C SER A 48 -6.06 -0.46 -11.63
N GLN A 49 -7.29 -0.96 -11.79
CA GLN A 49 -7.81 -1.38 -13.10
C GLN A 49 -7.79 -0.26 -14.15
N LYS A 50 -7.78 1.00 -13.70
CA LYS A 50 -7.72 2.18 -14.57
C LYS A 50 -6.29 2.68 -14.84
N GLY A 51 -5.26 1.93 -14.43
CA GLY A 51 -3.85 2.31 -14.63
C GLY A 51 -3.34 3.39 -13.67
N ALA A 52 -4.06 3.66 -12.58
CA ALA A 52 -3.63 4.63 -11.55
C ALA A 52 -2.89 3.95 -10.40
N ILE A 53 -2.03 4.68 -9.68
CA ILE A 53 -1.33 4.17 -8.49
C ILE A 53 -2.19 4.46 -7.26
N SER A 54 -2.52 3.40 -6.52
CA SER A 54 -3.27 3.46 -5.26
C SER A 54 -2.35 3.15 -4.08
N VAL A 55 -2.23 4.07 -3.13
CA VAL A 55 -1.49 3.91 -1.88
C VAL A 55 -2.46 3.60 -0.75
N TYR A 56 -2.26 2.46 -0.11
CA TYR A 56 -3.02 1.97 1.04
C TYR A 56 -2.22 2.10 2.34
N GLY A 57 -2.88 1.93 3.48
CA GLY A 57 -2.23 1.96 4.80
C GLY A 57 -2.08 3.36 5.40
N LEU A 58 -2.50 4.42 4.69
CA LEU A 58 -2.52 5.80 5.20
C LEU A 58 -3.80 6.12 5.98
N GLN A 59 -4.94 5.64 5.49
CA GLN A 59 -6.27 5.83 6.05
C GLN A 59 -7.22 4.74 5.52
N ARG A 60 -8.50 4.75 5.93
CA ARG A 60 -9.49 3.74 5.53
C ARG A 60 -9.61 3.59 4.01
N MET A 61 -9.58 4.71 3.28
CA MET A 61 -9.62 4.73 1.82
C MET A 61 -8.22 4.92 1.24
N PRO A 62 -7.87 4.23 0.14
CA PRO A 62 -6.60 4.48 -0.52
C PRO A 62 -6.56 5.88 -1.14
N VAL A 63 -5.35 6.43 -1.24
CA VAL A 63 -5.08 7.59 -2.09
C VAL A 63 -4.73 7.08 -3.48
N THR A 64 -5.59 7.36 -4.46
CA THR A 64 -5.39 6.92 -5.85
C THR A 64 -5.21 8.12 -6.76
N LEU A 65 -4.06 8.20 -7.44
CA LEU A 65 -3.74 9.24 -8.42
C LEU A 65 -3.08 8.61 -9.65
N TYR A 66 -3.17 9.28 -10.80
CA TYR A 66 -2.39 8.91 -11.99
C TYR A 66 -0.90 9.23 -11.79
N VAL A 67 -0.03 8.61 -12.59
CA VAL A 67 1.42 8.69 -12.38
C VAL A 67 1.93 10.14 -12.45
N GLU A 68 1.42 10.94 -13.39
CA GLU A 68 1.82 12.34 -13.57
C GLU A 68 1.38 13.22 -12.38
N GLN A 69 0.27 12.86 -11.75
CA GLN A 69 -0.21 13.53 -10.54
C GLN A 69 0.66 13.18 -9.33
N TRP A 70 1.09 11.91 -9.22
CA TRP A 70 2.05 11.49 -8.19
C TRP A 70 3.39 12.21 -8.38
N GLU A 71 3.92 12.25 -9.60
CA GLU A 71 5.18 12.94 -9.89
C GLU A 71 5.10 14.42 -9.50
N ARG A 72 4.01 15.11 -9.88
CA ARG A 72 3.79 16.51 -9.49
C ARG A 72 3.71 16.70 -7.97
N LEU A 73 2.97 15.83 -7.28
CA LEU A 73 2.83 15.90 -5.81
C LEU A 73 4.15 15.61 -5.10
N LEU A 74 4.90 14.61 -5.56
CA LEU A 74 6.19 14.22 -4.98
C LEU A 74 7.24 15.32 -5.18
N ASN A 75 7.22 16.01 -6.32
CA ASN A 75 8.06 17.19 -6.55
C ASN A 75 7.70 18.36 -5.64
N PHE A 76 6.45 18.43 -5.15
CA PHE A 76 5.96 19.45 -4.22
C PHE A 76 6.07 19.01 -2.75
N ALA A 77 6.71 17.87 -2.47
CA ALA A 77 6.71 17.28 -1.12
C ALA A 77 7.50 18.12 -0.10
N ASP A 78 8.55 18.82 -0.53
CA ASP A 78 9.35 19.68 0.36
C ASP A 78 8.56 20.92 0.78
N ASP A 79 7.86 21.57 -0.16
CA ASP A 79 6.98 22.71 0.13
C ASP A 79 5.87 22.33 1.13
N VAL A 80 5.28 21.14 0.99
CA VAL A 80 4.28 20.63 1.95
C VAL A 80 4.88 20.43 3.35
N ARG A 81 6.13 19.95 3.45
CA ARG A 81 6.82 19.77 4.73
C ARG A 81 7.13 21.11 5.39
N GLU A 82 7.57 22.09 4.61
CA GLU A 82 7.84 23.45 5.08
C GLU A 82 6.55 24.13 5.57
N PHE A 83 5.50 24.12 4.75
CA PHE A 83 4.20 24.66 5.12
C PHE A 83 3.65 24.04 6.41
N ALA A 84 3.79 22.72 6.58
CA ALA A 84 3.34 22.03 7.80
C ALA A 84 4.17 22.38 9.05
N LYS A 85 5.46 22.75 8.87
CA LYS A 85 6.32 23.22 9.95
C LYS A 85 5.94 24.64 10.39
N GLU A 86 5.71 25.53 9.42
CA GLU A 86 5.33 26.92 9.68
C GLU A 86 3.97 27.05 10.35
N ASN A 87 3.02 26.17 9.99
CA ASN A 87 1.64 26.20 10.48
C ASN A 87 1.37 25.12 11.55
N GLY A 88 2.40 24.67 12.26
CA GLY A 88 2.30 23.54 13.20
C GLY A 88 1.20 23.70 14.26
N ASP A 89 0.97 24.92 14.75
CA ASP A 89 -0.02 25.22 15.78
C ASP A 89 -1.47 25.11 15.30
N GLU A 90 -1.71 25.22 13.98
CA GLU A 90 -3.04 25.09 13.37
C GLU A 90 -3.37 23.63 12.99
N LEU A 91 -2.34 22.79 12.84
CA LEU A 91 -2.47 21.44 12.30
C LEU A 91 -2.69 20.38 13.39
N LYS A 92 -3.78 19.63 13.26
CA LYS A 92 -4.05 18.46 14.12
C LYS A 92 -3.29 17.24 13.63
N ARG A 93 -2.60 16.56 14.55
CA ARG A 93 -2.02 15.23 14.32
C ARG A 93 -3.03 14.16 14.73
N LYS A 94 -3.39 13.27 13.81
CA LYS A 94 -4.14 12.04 14.13
C LYS A 94 -3.15 10.88 14.09
N ALA A 95 -3.05 10.16 15.21
CA ALA A 95 -2.38 8.88 15.31
C ALA A 95 -3.28 7.77 14.74
#